data_AF-A0A7W6ECJ1-F1
#
_entry.id   AF-A0A7W6ECJ1-F1
#
_cell.length_a   1.000
_cell.length_b   1.000
_cell.length_c   1.000
_cell.angle_alpha   90.00
_cell.angle_beta   90.00
_cell.angle_gamma   90.00
#
_symmetry.space_group_name_H-M   'P 1'
#
loop_
_entity.id
_entity.type
_entity.pdbx_description
1 polymer ?
#
loop_
_entity_poly.entity_id
_entity_poly.type
_entity_poly.pdbx_seq_one_letter_code
_entity_poly.pdbx_strand_id
1 'polypeptide(L)'
;MKPIGIIEPDRLKLIPRDTHAAHEFCFHLHDTMGRILVQMERKRAGDISFNLASEEEARLLQSGIHPLDFLSQTGRSELERRAVVNHVTNALYADMLHFIYEALRALEKRKFTVAFALLRKPLTEGLLVVCQACANEADFFDNLKTNAANLTKKKRFGTDGIQRLIESAVGACRGTECINPETINSLVFDRDNSDGLANLFDKALHLATGAPQLRTENYNINFIFKDPTDDDIYTGSTYQQIATVLLFLNLMQIELYSRMHEPNRQHENWLLFTATATFQTLFSSGRSSMVRFVNQNFKEFLECPTCGSSINLRKAEAPRLFIGETLECRACETVQHFPFGWLLHKLELDLFDRGS
;
A
#
# COMPACT_ATOMS: atom_id res chain seq x y z
N MET A 1 -8.98 -7.35 19.11
CA MET A 1 -7.59 -7.86 19.05
C MET A 1 -6.71 -6.93 19.90
N LYS A 2 -5.56 -7.37 20.44
CA LYS A 2 -4.62 -6.43 21.10
C LYS A 2 -3.98 -5.53 20.02
N PRO A 3 -3.55 -4.30 20.35
CA PRO A 3 -2.73 -3.51 19.44
C PRO A 3 -1.44 -4.27 19.06
N ILE A 4 -0.92 -3.97 17.87
CA ILE A 4 0.38 -4.41 17.36
C ILE A 4 1.50 -3.83 18.23
N GLY A 5 1.37 -2.57 18.66
CA GLY A 5 2.33 -1.89 19.52
C GLY A 5 3.43 -1.13 18.77
N ILE A 6 3.11 -0.60 17.58
CA ILE A 6 4.02 0.23 16.78
C ILE A 6 3.67 1.72 16.81
N ILE A 7 2.53 2.06 17.41
CA ILE A 7 2.11 3.44 17.65
C ILE A 7 2.01 3.68 19.15
N GLU A 8 2.54 4.83 19.60
CA GLU A 8 2.44 5.27 20.99
C GLU A 8 0.98 5.30 21.49
N PRO A 9 0.68 4.77 22.69
CA PRO A 9 -0.70 4.66 23.19
C PRO A 9 -1.49 5.97 23.21
N ASP A 10 -0.82 7.11 23.46
CA ASP A 10 -1.45 8.43 23.50
C ASP A 10 -2.05 8.83 22.14
N ARG A 11 -1.46 8.38 21.03
CA ARG A 11 -2.00 8.63 19.68
C ARG A 11 -3.28 7.84 19.40
N LEU A 12 -3.47 6.71 20.09
CA LEU A 12 -4.62 5.82 19.92
C LEU A 12 -5.78 6.14 20.88
N LYS A 13 -5.60 7.11 21.80
CA LYS A 13 -6.54 7.43 22.87
C LYS A 13 -7.96 7.71 22.37
N LEU A 14 -8.09 8.34 21.20
CA LEU A 14 -9.39 8.68 20.61
C LEU A 14 -9.90 7.61 19.64
N ILE A 15 -9.13 6.57 19.33
CA ILE A 15 -9.55 5.50 18.43
C ILE A 15 -10.18 4.36 19.27
N PRO A 16 -11.31 3.76 18.84
CA PRO A 16 -11.87 2.58 19.50
C PRO A 16 -10.88 1.40 19.60
N ARG A 17 -10.82 0.77 20.77
CA ARG A 17 -9.78 -0.24 21.11
C ARG A 17 -9.74 -1.44 20.18
N ASP A 18 -10.89 -1.85 19.67
CA ASP A 18 -11.04 -2.96 18.74
C ASP A 18 -10.45 -2.68 17.36
N THR A 19 -10.30 -1.41 16.99
CA THR A 19 -9.73 -0.98 15.70
C THR A 19 -8.24 -0.62 15.75
N HIS A 20 -7.62 -0.59 16.94
CA HIS A 20 -6.21 -0.19 17.13
C HIS A 20 -5.25 -0.96 16.22
N ALA A 21 -5.37 -2.29 16.18
CA ALA A 21 -4.49 -3.12 15.36
C ALA A 21 -4.64 -2.87 13.85
N ALA A 22 -5.85 -2.57 13.39
CA ALA A 22 -6.12 -2.24 12.00
C ALA A 22 -5.55 -0.86 11.62
N HIS A 23 -5.68 0.12 12.52
CA HIS A 23 -5.08 1.45 12.36
C HIS A 23 -3.55 1.38 12.31
N GLU A 24 -2.94 0.66 13.25
CA GLU A 24 -1.50 0.42 13.25
C GLU A 24 -1.05 -0.30 11.97
N PHE A 25 -1.83 -1.26 11.47
CA PHE A 25 -1.52 -1.93 10.22
C PHE A 25 -1.53 -0.97 9.01
N CYS A 26 -2.46 -0.02 8.94
CA CYS A 26 -2.44 1.04 7.92
C CYS A 26 -1.15 1.87 7.99
N PHE A 27 -0.69 2.23 9.20
CA PHE A 27 0.60 2.90 9.41
C PHE A 27 1.78 2.03 9.02
N HIS A 28 1.75 0.72 9.32
CA HIS A 28 2.79 -0.21 8.90
C HIS A 28 2.93 -0.26 7.37
N LEU A 29 1.81 -0.35 6.64
CA LEU A 29 1.81 -0.32 5.17
C LEU A 29 2.38 1.00 4.64
N HIS A 30 1.96 2.13 5.19
CA HIS A 30 2.52 3.45 4.89
C HIS A 30 4.05 3.49 5.10
N ASP A 31 4.50 3.11 6.29
CA ASP A 31 5.92 3.18 6.66
C ASP A 31 6.76 2.19 5.84
N THR A 32 6.19 1.05 5.45
CA THR A 32 6.84 0.08 4.56
C THR A 32 7.04 0.68 3.17
N MET A 33 6.00 1.31 2.61
CA MET A 33 6.10 2.04 1.35
C MET A 33 7.14 3.17 1.40
N GLY A 34 7.19 3.91 2.52
CA GLY A 34 8.20 4.94 2.75
C GLY A 34 9.63 4.38 2.86
N ARG A 35 9.82 3.25 3.54
CA ARG A 35 11.11 2.56 3.63
C ARG A 35 11.59 2.08 2.25
N ILE A 36 10.68 1.59 1.41
CA ILE A 36 11.00 1.20 0.02
C ILE A 36 11.53 2.43 -0.74
N LEU A 37 10.90 3.60 -0.66
CA LEU A 37 11.41 4.82 -1.29
C LEU A 37 12.82 5.20 -0.82
N VAL A 38 13.07 5.16 0.49
CA VAL A 38 14.41 5.43 1.05
C VAL A 38 15.43 4.41 0.55
N GLN A 39 15.06 3.14 0.40
CA GLN A 39 15.93 2.11 -0.17
C GLN A 39 16.21 2.38 -1.66
N MET A 40 15.19 2.74 -2.43
CA MET A 40 15.31 3.07 -3.85
C MET A 40 16.27 4.24 -4.08
N GLU A 41 16.14 5.30 -3.28
CA GLU A 41 17.03 6.46 -3.33
C GLU A 41 18.47 6.09 -2.97
N ARG A 42 18.68 5.38 -1.85
CA ARG A 42 20.02 4.95 -1.41
C ARG A 42 20.72 4.06 -2.43
N LYS A 43 19.96 3.21 -3.11
CA LYS A 43 20.48 2.30 -4.14
C LYS A 43 20.54 2.94 -5.53
N ARG A 44 20.07 4.18 -5.68
CA ARG A 44 19.92 4.85 -6.99
C ARG A 44 19.15 3.96 -7.98
N ALA A 45 18.10 3.29 -7.50
CA ALA A 45 17.31 2.34 -8.28
C ALA A 45 16.65 2.98 -9.51
N GLY A 46 16.38 4.29 -9.46
CA GLY A 46 15.84 5.03 -10.58
C GLY A 46 16.88 5.50 -11.61
N ASP A 47 18.16 5.47 -11.27
CA ASP A 47 19.23 6.00 -12.13
C ASP A 47 19.47 5.06 -13.31
N ILE A 48 19.67 5.66 -14.48
CA ILE A 48 20.00 4.93 -15.70
C ILE A 48 21.35 5.40 -16.21
N SER A 49 22.22 4.43 -16.49
CA SER A 49 23.55 4.67 -17.04
C SER A 49 23.67 4.00 -18.39
N PHE A 50 24.31 4.70 -19.32
CA PHE A 50 24.63 4.18 -20.65
C PHE A 50 25.92 4.83 -21.15
N ASN A 51 26.59 4.17 -22.08
CA ASN A 51 27.80 4.70 -22.71
C ASN A 51 27.43 5.52 -23.94
N LEU A 52 28.16 6.62 -24.15
CA LEU A 52 28.09 7.39 -25.39
C LEU A 52 28.73 6.57 -26.52
N ALA A 53 28.07 6.57 -27.67
CA ALA A 53 28.50 5.81 -28.84
C ALA A 53 29.47 6.59 -29.74
N SER A 54 29.53 7.93 -29.62
CA SER A 54 30.38 8.77 -30.47
C SER A 54 30.73 10.13 -29.84
N GLU A 55 31.72 10.81 -30.42
CA GLU A 55 32.03 12.21 -30.10
C GLU A 55 30.87 13.17 -30.43
N GLU A 56 30.05 12.84 -31.44
CA GLU A 56 28.90 13.66 -31.81
C GLU A 56 27.83 13.66 -30.71
N GLU A 57 27.60 12.50 -30.07
CA GLU A 57 26.73 12.43 -28.90
C GLU A 57 27.29 13.23 -27.72
N ALA A 58 28.61 13.22 -27.52
CA ALA A 58 29.26 14.03 -26.49
C ALA A 58 29.08 15.52 -26.75
N ARG A 59 29.22 15.98 -28.00
CA ARG A 59 28.96 17.36 -28.40
C ARG A 59 27.50 17.75 -28.22
N LEU A 60 26.57 16.85 -28.57
CA LEU A 60 25.15 17.07 -28.40
C LEU A 60 24.80 17.29 -26.92
N LEU A 61 25.32 16.48 -25.99
CA LEU A 61 25.15 16.69 -24.55
C LEU A 61 25.81 17.99 -24.06
N GLN A 62 27.02 18.29 -24.55
CA GLN A 62 27.73 19.54 -24.22
C GLN A 62 26.98 20.80 -24.70
N SER A 63 26.10 20.68 -25.71
CA SER A 63 25.24 21.79 -26.16
C SER A 63 24.16 22.21 -25.15
N GLY A 64 23.93 21.41 -24.09
CA GLY A 64 22.94 21.68 -23.07
C GLY A 64 21.53 21.17 -23.39
N ILE A 65 21.39 20.26 -24.36
CA ILE A 65 20.13 19.55 -24.62
C ILE A 65 19.60 18.88 -23.35
N HIS A 66 18.27 18.87 -23.16
CA HIS A 66 17.67 18.16 -22.04
C HIS A 66 17.95 16.63 -22.17
N PRO A 67 18.30 15.92 -21.08
CA PRO A 67 18.67 14.50 -21.16
C PRO A 67 17.60 13.60 -21.81
N LEU A 68 16.31 13.86 -21.59
CA LEU A 68 15.24 13.09 -22.24
C LEU A 68 15.16 13.36 -23.75
N ASP A 69 15.36 14.61 -24.17
CA ASP A 69 15.38 14.96 -25.59
C ASP A 69 16.58 14.31 -26.29
N PHE A 70 17.74 14.25 -25.62
CA PHE A 70 18.90 13.52 -26.10
C PHE A 70 18.59 12.03 -26.31
N LEU A 71 17.95 11.38 -25.33
CA LEU A 71 17.59 9.97 -25.45
C LEU A 71 16.62 9.74 -26.62
N SER A 72 15.63 10.63 -26.79
CA SER A 72 14.68 10.54 -27.88
C SER A 72 15.34 10.74 -29.25
N GLN A 73 16.18 11.76 -29.41
CA GLN A 73 16.84 12.09 -30.68
C GLN A 73 17.89 11.05 -31.12
N THR A 74 18.50 10.36 -30.15
CA THR A 74 19.51 9.33 -30.43
C THR A 74 18.93 7.91 -30.54
N GLY A 75 17.61 7.77 -30.57
CA GLY A 75 16.94 6.48 -30.74
C GLY A 75 16.97 5.59 -29.49
N ARG A 76 17.24 6.14 -28.31
CA ARG A 76 17.29 5.44 -27.01
C ARG A 76 15.95 5.48 -26.27
N SER A 77 14.84 5.29 -26.98
CA SER A 77 13.47 5.40 -26.44
C SER A 77 13.21 4.47 -25.26
N GLU A 78 13.89 3.31 -25.20
CA GLU A 78 13.80 2.38 -24.07
C GLU A 78 14.39 2.98 -22.78
N LEU A 79 15.56 3.63 -22.88
CA LEU A 79 16.19 4.29 -21.74
C LEU A 79 15.41 5.54 -21.35
N GLU A 80 14.85 6.26 -22.32
CA GLU A 80 13.94 7.38 -22.08
C GLU A 80 12.74 6.93 -21.24
N ARG A 81 12.07 5.85 -21.68
CA ARG A 81 10.93 5.28 -20.97
C ARG A 81 11.27 4.92 -19.54
N ARG A 82 12.30 4.09 -19.36
CA ARG A 82 12.71 3.63 -18.02
C ARG A 82 13.05 4.82 -17.12
N ALA A 83 13.74 5.84 -17.62
CA ALA A 83 14.12 7.00 -16.81
C ALA A 83 12.87 7.73 -16.30
N VAL A 84 11.93 8.00 -17.21
CA VAL A 84 10.69 8.70 -16.87
C VAL A 84 9.83 7.90 -15.92
N VAL A 85 9.60 6.61 -16.21
CA VAL A 85 8.76 5.74 -15.37
C VAL A 85 9.34 5.62 -13.97
N ASN A 86 10.65 5.39 -13.85
CA ASN A 86 11.31 5.26 -12.55
C ASN A 86 11.15 6.53 -11.70
N HIS A 87 11.46 7.69 -12.28
CA HIS A 87 11.38 8.95 -11.54
C HIS A 87 9.94 9.33 -11.18
N VAL A 88 8.99 9.14 -12.11
CA VAL A 88 7.59 9.50 -11.88
C VAL A 88 6.95 8.60 -10.84
N THR A 89 7.19 7.29 -10.89
CA THR A 89 6.69 6.35 -9.88
C THR A 89 7.20 6.72 -8.49
N ASN A 90 8.50 7.01 -8.35
CA ASN A 90 9.08 7.39 -7.05
C ASN A 90 8.47 8.69 -6.51
N ALA A 91 8.36 9.71 -7.36
CA ALA A 91 7.78 11.00 -6.99
C ALA A 91 6.28 10.87 -6.64
N LEU A 92 5.54 10.03 -7.38
CA LEU A 92 4.13 9.78 -7.13
C LEU A 92 3.92 9.13 -5.76
N TYR A 93 4.65 8.06 -5.44
CA TYR A 93 4.53 7.42 -4.12
C TYR A 93 4.93 8.38 -3.00
N ALA A 94 5.98 9.19 -3.17
CA ALA A 94 6.35 10.21 -2.18
C ALA A 94 5.21 11.20 -1.91
N ASP A 95 4.59 11.74 -2.96
CA ASP A 95 3.40 12.62 -2.82
C ASP A 95 2.24 11.88 -2.13
N MET A 96 1.90 10.67 -2.59
CA MET A 96 0.81 9.88 -2.02
C MET A 96 0.99 9.61 -0.53
N LEU A 97 2.20 9.28 -0.09
CA LEU A 97 2.49 8.96 1.30
C LEU A 97 2.32 10.16 2.23
N HIS A 98 2.65 11.38 1.78
CA HIS A 98 2.36 12.58 2.57
C HIS A 98 0.85 12.76 2.85
N PHE A 99 0.01 12.55 1.83
CA PHE A 99 -1.45 12.61 2.00
C PHE A 99 -1.97 11.49 2.90
N ILE A 100 -1.47 10.25 2.71
CA ILE A 100 -1.87 9.09 3.53
C ILE A 100 -1.50 9.30 4.99
N TYR A 101 -0.26 9.73 5.28
CA TYR A 101 0.19 10.00 6.64
C TYR A 101 -0.70 11.02 7.35
N GLU A 102 -0.91 12.18 6.72
CA GLU A 102 -1.73 13.23 7.32
C GLU A 102 -3.19 12.80 7.48
N ALA A 103 -3.72 11.97 6.57
CA ALA A 103 -5.05 11.41 6.72
C ALA A 103 -5.16 10.46 7.92
N LEU A 104 -4.21 9.52 8.09
CA LEU A 104 -4.20 8.61 9.24
C LEU A 104 -4.03 9.38 10.56
N ARG A 105 -3.22 10.45 10.56
CA ARG A 105 -3.10 11.37 11.71
C ARG A 105 -4.36 12.19 11.96
N ALA A 106 -5.12 12.52 10.92
CA ALA A 106 -6.43 13.17 11.05
C ALA A 106 -7.48 12.21 11.65
N LEU A 107 -7.45 10.92 11.28
CA LEU A 107 -8.27 9.88 11.92
C LEU A 107 -7.96 9.79 13.42
N GLU A 108 -6.69 9.74 13.84
CA GLU A 108 -6.33 9.75 15.28
C GLU A 108 -6.93 10.93 16.06
N LYS A 109 -7.22 12.04 15.38
CA LYS A 109 -7.81 13.26 15.95
C LYS A 109 -9.32 13.38 15.70
N ARG A 110 -9.98 12.34 15.15
CA ARG A 110 -11.40 12.32 14.75
C ARG A 110 -11.78 13.43 13.76
N LYS A 111 -10.82 13.88 12.93
CA LYS A 111 -11.03 14.89 11.89
C LYS A 111 -11.43 14.23 10.56
N PHE A 112 -12.60 13.61 10.53
CA PHE A 112 -13.05 12.75 9.42
C PHE A 112 -13.10 13.45 8.06
N THR A 113 -13.62 14.68 7.99
CA THR A 113 -13.62 15.48 6.75
C THR A 113 -12.23 15.63 6.17
N VAL A 114 -11.26 15.99 7.03
CA VAL A 114 -9.87 16.19 6.62
C VAL A 114 -9.25 14.86 6.18
N ALA A 115 -9.46 13.79 6.95
CA ALA A 115 -8.94 12.47 6.64
C ALA A 115 -9.39 11.98 5.25
N PHE A 116 -10.70 11.98 4.98
CA PHE A 116 -11.22 11.45 3.72
C PHE A 116 -10.98 12.38 2.53
N ALA A 117 -10.93 13.70 2.73
CA ALA A 117 -10.49 14.63 1.68
C ALA A 117 -9.03 14.37 1.27
N LEU A 118 -8.15 14.11 2.25
CA LEU A 118 -6.74 13.79 2.00
C LEU A 118 -6.57 12.41 1.34
N LEU A 119 -7.30 11.38 1.78
CA LEU A 119 -7.21 10.02 1.21
C LEU A 119 -7.69 9.95 -0.24
N ARG A 120 -8.63 10.82 -0.65
CA ARG A 120 -9.20 10.74 -1.98
C ARG A 120 -8.14 10.83 -3.08
N LYS A 121 -7.20 11.79 -3.02
CA LYS A 121 -6.17 11.98 -4.05
C LYS A 121 -5.30 10.71 -4.25
N PRO A 122 -4.62 10.17 -3.23
CA PRO A 122 -3.80 8.97 -3.40
C PRO A 122 -4.62 7.73 -3.74
N LEU A 123 -5.78 7.54 -3.13
CA LEU A 123 -6.55 6.31 -3.30
C LEU A 123 -7.39 6.27 -4.58
N THR A 124 -7.65 7.41 -5.24
CA THR A 124 -8.39 7.45 -6.50
C THR A 124 -7.49 7.77 -7.69
N GLU A 125 -6.81 8.92 -7.67
CA GLU A 125 -6.01 9.39 -8.79
C GLU A 125 -4.63 8.73 -8.79
N GLY A 126 -3.97 8.69 -7.63
CA GLY A 126 -2.68 8.00 -7.47
C GLY A 126 -2.77 6.52 -7.81
N LEU A 127 -3.80 5.83 -7.31
CA LEU A 127 -4.07 4.43 -7.60
C LEU A 127 -4.20 4.15 -9.10
N LEU A 128 -4.93 4.97 -9.86
CA LEU A 128 -5.06 4.79 -11.32
C LEU A 128 -3.73 4.92 -12.05
N VAL A 129 -2.86 5.84 -11.60
CA VAL A 129 -1.54 6.03 -12.19
C VAL A 129 -0.63 4.84 -11.87
N VAL A 130 -0.65 4.37 -10.61
CA VAL A 130 0.09 3.17 -10.18
C VAL A 130 -0.35 1.94 -10.97
N CYS A 131 -1.67 1.71 -11.13
CA CYS A 131 -2.15 0.57 -11.91
C CYS A 131 -1.69 0.64 -13.38
N GLN A 132 -1.66 1.82 -13.99
CA GLN A 132 -1.14 1.99 -15.36
C GLN A 132 0.34 1.60 -15.46
N ALA A 133 1.17 2.08 -14.52
CA ALA A 133 2.59 1.74 -14.47
C ALA A 133 2.82 0.24 -14.27
N CYS A 134 2.02 -0.43 -13.44
CA CYS A 134 2.11 -1.88 -13.24
C CYS A 134 1.63 -2.69 -14.44
N ALA A 135 0.49 -2.32 -15.03
CA ALA A 135 -0.20 -3.08 -16.07
C ALA A 135 0.49 -3.02 -17.44
N ASN A 136 0.87 -1.81 -17.88
CA ASN A 136 1.59 -1.61 -19.13
C ASN A 136 2.45 -0.35 -19.07
N GLU A 137 3.74 -0.54 -18.81
CA GLU A 137 4.71 0.54 -18.68
C GLU A 137 4.85 1.38 -19.96
N ALA A 138 4.81 0.74 -21.14
CA ALA A 138 4.93 1.42 -22.42
C ALA A 138 3.74 2.35 -22.67
N ASP A 139 2.51 1.84 -22.51
CA ASP A 139 1.31 2.66 -22.64
C ASP A 139 1.30 3.78 -21.59
N PHE A 140 1.70 3.50 -20.35
CA PHE A 140 1.79 4.52 -19.29
C PHE A 140 2.71 5.67 -19.71
N PHE A 141 3.92 5.34 -20.17
CA PHE A 141 4.91 6.33 -20.63
C PHE A 141 4.39 7.14 -21.83
N ASP A 142 3.83 6.49 -22.84
CA ASP A 142 3.32 7.18 -24.04
C ASP A 142 2.20 8.16 -23.68
N ASN A 143 1.31 7.79 -22.75
CA ASN A 143 0.27 8.69 -22.26
C ASN A 143 0.83 9.86 -21.47
N LEU A 144 1.84 9.62 -20.62
CA LEU A 144 2.50 10.68 -19.88
C LEU A 144 3.21 11.67 -20.82
N LYS A 145 3.93 11.17 -21.84
CA LYS A 145 4.66 11.96 -22.84
C LYS A 145 3.72 12.79 -23.72
N THR A 146 2.57 12.25 -24.11
CA THR A 146 1.65 12.90 -25.05
C THR A 146 0.57 13.75 -24.38
N ASN A 147 0.01 13.30 -23.25
CA ASN A 147 -1.04 14.01 -22.52
C ASN A 147 -1.20 13.48 -21.09
N ALA A 148 -0.38 13.99 -20.15
CA ALA A 148 -0.41 13.58 -18.74
C ALA A 148 -1.81 13.69 -18.09
N ALA A 149 -2.65 14.64 -18.52
CA ALA A 149 -4.00 14.77 -17.98
C ALA A 149 -4.90 13.55 -18.31
N ASN A 150 -4.53 12.71 -19.27
CA ASN A 150 -5.25 11.48 -19.60
C ASN A 150 -5.02 10.34 -18.60
N LEU A 151 -4.03 10.46 -17.70
CA LEU A 151 -3.74 9.43 -16.70
C LEU A 151 -4.84 9.30 -15.64
N THR A 152 -5.56 10.38 -15.36
CA THR A 152 -6.59 10.44 -14.29
C THR A 152 -8.01 10.63 -14.81
N LYS A 153 -8.20 10.86 -16.13
CA LYS A 153 -9.52 11.04 -16.74
C LYS A 153 -10.31 9.73 -16.80
N LYS A 154 -11.16 9.50 -15.80
CA LYS A 154 -12.03 8.31 -15.71
C LYS A 154 -12.79 7.97 -16.99
N LYS A 155 -13.30 8.98 -17.73
CA LYS A 155 -14.04 8.80 -18.99
C LYS A 155 -13.24 8.05 -20.07
N ARG A 156 -11.90 8.11 -20.03
CA ARG A 156 -11.02 7.45 -21.01
C ARG A 156 -11.08 5.93 -20.91
N PHE A 157 -11.32 5.39 -19.71
CA PHE A 157 -11.33 3.95 -19.48
C PHE A 157 -12.63 3.29 -19.97
N GLY A 158 -13.69 4.06 -20.25
CA GLY A 158 -15.01 3.50 -20.55
C GLY A 158 -15.64 2.82 -19.33
N THR A 159 -16.72 2.07 -19.55
CA THR A 159 -17.53 1.49 -18.47
C THR A 159 -16.73 0.50 -17.60
N ASP A 160 -15.97 -0.41 -18.23
CA ASP A 160 -15.27 -1.49 -17.53
C ASP A 160 -13.74 -1.34 -17.54
N GLY A 161 -13.20 -0.25 -18.07
CA GLY A 161 -11.75 -0.14 -18.24
C GLY A 161 -10.97 0.04 -16.94
N ILE A 162 -11.57 0.64 -15.90
CA ILE A 162 -10.90 0.74 -14.59
C ILE A 162 -10.77 -0.67 -13.97
N GLN A 163 -11.83 -1.47 -14.05
CA GLN A 163 -11.82 -2.87 -13.61
C GLN A 163 -10.71 -3.66 -14.30
N ARG A 164 -10.69 -3.65 -15.65
CA ARG A 164 -9.67 -4.35 -16.45
C ARG A 164 -8.25 -3.86 -16.17
N LEU A 165 -8.08 -2.56 -15.90
CA LEU A 165 -6.80 -1.99 -15.53
C LEU A 165 -6.31 -2.55 -14.19
N ILE A 166 -7.19 -2.63 -13.18
CA ILE A 166 -6.86 -3.21 -11.87
C ILE A 166 -6.53 -4.70 -12.01
N GLU A 167 -7.33 -5.46 -12.78
CA GLU A 167 -7.05 -6.87 -13.07
C GLU A 167 -5.68 -7.07 -13.71
N SER A 168 -5.33 -6.23 -14.69
CA SER A 168 -4.03 -6.27 -15.36
C SER A 168 -2.89 -5.96 -14.40
N ALA A 169 -3.07 -4.96 -13.52
CA ALA A 169 -2.08 -4.62 -12.50
C ALA A 169 -1.89 -5.76 -11.48
N VAL A 170 -2.98 -6.38 -11.01
CA VAL A 170 -2.95 -7.56 -10.13
C VAL A 170 -2.25 -8.75 -10.80
N GLY A 171 -2.55 -8.99 -12.09
CA GLY A 171 -1.91 -10.03 -12.89
C GLY A 171 -0.40 -9.84 -12.99
N ALA A 172 0.05 -8.59 -13.08
CA ALA A 172 1.46 -8.22 -13.25
C ALA A 172 2.28 -8.16 -11.96
N CYS A 173 1.69 -8.40 -10.78
CA CYS A 173 2.37 -8.27 -9.48
C CYS A 173 2.37 -9.58 -8.69
N ARG A 174 3.38 -9.76 -7.83
CA ARG A 174 3.48 -10.88 -6.88
C ARG A 174 2.73 -10.62 -5.58
N GLY A 175 2.36 -11.68 -4.85
CA GLY A 175 1.76 -11.57 -3.51
C GLY A 175 0.31 -11.07 -3.48
N THR A 176 -0.37 -11.03 -4.63
CA THR A 176 -1.72 -10.49 -4.77
C THR A 176 -2.82 -11.54 -4.57
N GLU A 177 -2.51 -12.73 -4.06
CA GLU A 177 -3.47 -13.84 -3.91
C GLU A 177 -4.63 -13.48 -2.96
N CYS A 178 -4.41 -12.50 -2.07
CA CYS A 178 -5.44 -11.97 -1.17
C CYS A 178 -6.18 -10.74 -1.73
N ILE A 179 -5.82 -10.27 -2.92
CA ILE A 179 -6.43 -9.12 -3.57
C ILE A 179 -7.45 -9.60 -4.61
N ASN A 180 -8.68 -9.15 -4.45
CA ASN A 180 -9.73 -9.30 -5.45
C ASN A 180 -9.88 -7.96 -6.21
N PRO A 181 -9.65 -7.92 -7.55
CA PRO A 181 -9.74 -6.70 -8.35
C PRO A 181 -11.11 -6.00 -8.26
N GLU A 182 -12.20 -6.77 -8.28
CA GLU A 182 -13.57 -6.23 -8.19
C GLU A 182 -13.79 -5.49 -6.87
N THR A 183 -13.19 -5.99 -5.78
CA THR A 183 -13.25 -5.37 -4.46
C THR A 183 -12.54 -4.02 -4.47
N ILE A 184 -11.35 -3.92 -5.06
CA ILE A 184 -10.63 -2.62 -5.17
C ILE A 184 -11.47 -1.63 -5.97
N ASN A 185 -12.01 -2.06 -7.12
CA ASN A 185 -12.82 -1.20 -7.97
C ASN A 185 -14.09 -0.72 -7.23
N SER A 186 -14.80 -1.65 -6.59
CA SER A 186 -16.02 -1.36 -5.84
C SER A 186 -15.77 -0.43 -4.65
N LEU A 187 -14.69 -0.61 -3.89
CA LEU A 187 -14.39 0.24 -2.74
C LEU A 187 -14.07 1.68 -3.13
N VAL A 188 -13.37 1.89 -4.26
CA VAL A 188 -12.77 3.18 -4.60
C VAL A 188 -13.61 3.97 -5.61
N PHE A 189 -14.28 3.29 -6.54
CA PHE A 189 -14.90 3.93 -7.70
C PHE A 189 -16.41 3.72 -7.80
N ASP A 190 -16.96 2.67 -7.19
CA ASP A 190 -18.39 2.40 -7.17
C ASP A 190 -19.09 3.23 -6.09
N ARG A 191 -20.04 4.07 -6.52
CA ARG A 191 -20.85 4.90 -5.62
C ARG A 191 -22.09 4.18 -5.10
N ASP A 192 -22.46 3.07 -5.75
CA ASP A 192 -23.58 2.23 -5.32
C ASP A 192 -23.18 1.28 -4.19
N ASN A 193 -21.88 1.14 -3.93
CA ASN A 193 -21.36 0.49 -2.74
C ASN A 193 -21.51 1.41 -1.52
N SER A 194 -22.57 1.20 -0.73
CA SER A 194 -22.86 1.97 0.49
C SER A 194 -21.73 1.93 1.52
N ASP A 195 -21.00 0.81 1.56
CA ASP A 195 -19.89 0.64 2.48
C ASP A 195 -18.60 1.22 1.92
N GLY A 196 -18.49 1.47 0.61
CA GLY A 196 -17.27 1.90 -0.07
C GLY A 196 -16.74 3.29 0.33
N LEU A 197 -15.46 3.52 0.05
CA LEU A 197 -14.76 4.77 0.33
C LEU A 197 -15.18 5.92 -0.60
N ALA A 198 -15.65 5.61 -1.82
CA ALA A 198 -16.09 6.62 -2.80
C ALA A 198 -17.09 7.62 -2.19
N ASN A 199 -18.02 7.08 -1.41
CA ASN A 199 -19.09 7.81 -0.73
C ASN A 199 -18.56 8.71 0.40
N LEU A 200 -17.56 8.23 1.16
CA LEU A 200 -16.88 9.01 2.19
C LEU A 200 -16.05 10.14 1.58
N PHE A 201 -15.41 9.91 0.43
CA PHE A 201 -14.67 10.94 -0.30
C PHE A 201 -15.59 12.05 -0.80
N ASP A 202 -16.73 11.71 -1.39
CA ASP A 202 -17.69 12.70 -1.91
C ASP A 202 -18.29 13.51 -0.75
N LYS A 203 -18.65 12.87 0.38
CA LYS A 203 -19.13 13.57 1.60
C LYS A 203 -18.08 14.50 2.22
N ALA A 204 -16.79 14.17 2.10
CA ALA A 204 -15.70 15.00 2.62
C ALA A 204 -15.40 16.23 1.77
N LEU A 205 -15.62 16.15 0.44
CA LEU A 205 -15.35 17.26 -0.47
C LEU A 205 -16.53 18.20 -0.68
N HIS A 206 -17.75 17.70 -0.57
CA HIS A 206 -18.96 18.45 -0.91
C HIS A 206 -19.73 18.83 0.35
N LEU A 207 -20.16 20.10 0.44
CA LEU A 207 -21.02 20.58 1.52
C LEU A 207 -22.36 19.82 1.55
N ALA A 208 -22.93 19.59 0.37
CA ALA A 208 -24.14 18.80 0.20
C ALA A 208 -24.00 17.87 -1.01
N THR A 209 -24.55 16.67 -0.90
CA THR A 209 -24.57 15.64 -1.94
C THR A 209 -26.01 15.34 -2.34
N GLY A 210 -26.28 15.26 -3.65
CA GLY A 210 -27.63 15.07 -4.20
C GLY A 210 -27.92 13.67 -4.73
N ALA A 211 -26.90 12.80 -4.83
CA ALA A 211 -27.09 11.43 -5.29
C ALA A 211 -27.98 10.65 -4.29
N PRO A 212 -28.94 9.82 -4.74
CA PRO A 212 -29.94 9.21 -3.87
C PRO A 212 -29.38 8.50 -2.63
N GLN A 213 -28.28 7.77 -2.77
CA GLN A 213 -27.64 7.00 -1.70
C GLN A 213 -26.74 7.85 -0.78
N LEU A 214 -26.39 9.07 -1.20
CA LEU A 214 -25.53 9.99 -0.46
C LEU A 214 -26.24 11.27 -0.07
N ARG A 215 -27.57 11.32 -0.23
CA ARG A 215 -28.29 12.56 -0.13
C ARG A 215 -28.11 13.14 1.26
N THR A 216 -27.57 14.35 1.33
CA THR A 216 -27.49 15.07 2.61
C THR A 216 -28.91 15.31 3.11
N GLU A 217 -29.16 14.99 4.38
CA GLU A 217 -30.46 15.18 5.01
C GLU A 217 -30.86 16.66 4.99
N ASN A 218 -32.16 16.94 4.96
CA ASN A 218 -32.66 18.31 5.03
C ASN A 218 -32.17 18.97 6.32
N TYR A 219 -31.72 20.23 6.22
CA TYR A 219 -31.12 21.01 7.32
C TYR A 219 -29.80 20.44 7.87
N ASN A 220 -29.10 19.60 7.11
CA ASN A 220 -27.77 19.09 7.44
C ASN A 220 -26.72 19.53 6.39
N ILE A 221 -25.43 19.50 6.76
CA ILE A 221 -24.29 19.75 5.87
C ILE A 221 -23.26 18.67 6.16
N ASN A 222 -23.02 17.79 5.18
CA ASN A 222 -22.29 16.51 5.28
C ASN A 222 -21.48 16.28 6.57
N PHE A 223 -20.15 16.30 6.54
CA PHE A 223 -19.35 16.05 7.76
C PHE A 223 -19.22 17.28 8.67
N ILE A 224 -19.90 18.41 8.38
CA ILE A 224 -19.76 19.64 9.20
C ILE A 224 -20.42 19.49 10.56
N PHE A 225 -21.62 18.91 10.59
CA PHE A 225 -22.37 18.69 11.84
C PHE A 225 -22.19 17.28 12.42
N LYS A 226 -21.23 16.51 11.88
CA LYS A 226 -20.93 15.18 12.41
C LYS A 226 -20.38 15.30 13.83
N ASP A 227 -21.00 14.59 14.77
CA ASP A 227 -20.47 14.45 16.12
C ASP A 227 -19.13 13.69 16.07
N PRO A 228 -18.01 14.29 16.51
CA PRO A 228 -16.73 13.62 16.49
C PRO A 228 -16.67 12.43 17.45
N THR A 229 -17.54 12.37 18.46
CA THR A 229 -17.60 11.27 19.43
C THR A 229 -18.31 10.02 18.91
N ASP A 230 -19.04 10.15 17.80
CA ASP A 230 -19.62 9.00 17.10
C ASP A 230 -18.51 8.11 16.52
N ASP A 231 -18.70 6.82 16.69
CA ASP A 231 -17.77 5.79 16.27
C ASP A 231 -18.18 5.12 14.96
N ASP A 232 -19.29 5.47 14.32
CA ASP A 232 -19.73 4.97 12.99
C ASP A 232 -18.62 4.84 11.92
N ILE A 233 -17.67 5.78 11.84
CA ILE A 233 -16.55 5.72 10.89
C ILE A 233 -15.57 4.61 11.26
N TYR A 234 -15.43 4.30 12.56
CA TYR A 234 -14.57 3.24 13.05
C TYR A 234 -15.29 1.89 13.17
N THR A 235 -16.57 1.93 13.53
CA THR A 235 -17.42 0.77 13.78
C THR A 235 -17.97 0.31 12.44
N GLY A 236 -17.28 -0.66 11.85
CA GLY A 236 -17.62 -1.20 10.54
C GLY A 236 -16.38 -1.65 9.79
N SER A 237 -16.46 -1.62 8.46
CA SER A 237 -15.41 -2.11 7.57
C SER A 237 -14.43 -1.02 7.12
N THR A 238 -14.55 0.24 7.55
CA THR A 238 -13.72 1.37 7.08
C THR A 238 -12.21 1.10 7.15
N TYR A 239 -11.69 0.64 8.29
CA TYR A 239 -10.26 0.32 8.39
C TYR A 239 -9.88 -0.88 7.53
N GLN A 240 -10.75 -1.88 7.40
CA GLN A 240 -10.52 -2.99 6.47
C GLN A 240 -10.44 -2.47 5.03
N GLN A 241 -11.29 -1.53 4.63
CA GLN A 241 -11.29 -0.96 3.28
C GLN A 241 -10.04 -0.12 3.01
N ILE A 242 -9.68 0.77 3.94
CA ILE A 242 -8.44 1.56 3.84
C ILE A 242 -7.24 0.60 3.78
N ALA A 243 -7.17 -0.39 4.67
CA ALA A 243 -6.11 -1.37 4.67
C ALA A 243 -6.05 -2.21 3.38
N THR A 244 -7.20 -2.54 2.79
CA THR A 244 -7.27 -3.27 1.51
C THR A 244 -6.65 -2.46 0.37
N VAL A 245 -7.00 -1.18 0.26
CA VAL A 245 -6.45 -0.31 -0.79
C VAL A 245 -4.98 0.01 -0.53
N LEU A 246 -4.57 0.24 0.73
CA LEU A 246 -3.17 0.46 1.09
C LEU A 246 -2.30 -0.79 0.87
N LEU A 247 -2.84 -1.99 1.16
CA LEU A 247 -2.14 -3.24 0.87
C LEU A 247 -1.93 -3.38 -0.63
N PHE A 248 -2.98 -3.11 -1.42
CA PHE A 248 -2.87 -3.13 -2.88
C PHE A 248 -1.77 -2.18 -3.37
N LEU A 249 -1.77 -0.93 -2.92
CA LEU A 249 -0.72 0.04 -3.27
C LEU A 249 0.69 -0.39 -2.83
N ASN A 250 0.81 -1.01 -1.66
CA ASN A 250 2.08 -1.53 -1.16
C ASN A 250 2.62 -2.67 -2.03
N LEU A 251 1.77 -3.62 -2.43
CA LEU A 251 2.15 -4.71 -3.34
C LEU A 251 2.57 -4.19 -4.72
N MET A 252 1.84 -3.21 -5.27
CA MET A 252 2.23 -2.56 -6.52
C MET A 252 3.59 -1.85 -6.41
N GLN A 253 3.89 -1.24 -5.27
CA GLN A 253 5.19 -0.57 -5.09
C GLN A 253 6.33 -1.57 -5.01
N ILE A 254 6.11 -2.71 -4.34
CA ILE A 254 7.10 -3.80 -4.28
C ILE A 254 7.41 -4.28 -5.70
N GLU A 255 6.38 -4.53 -6.52
CA GLU A 255 6.55 -4.90 -7.92
C GLU A 255 7.33 -3.85 -8.72
N LEU A 256 6.92 -2.58 -8.64
CA LEU A 256 7.58 -1.49 -9.37
C LEU A 256 9.05 -1.33 -8.92
N TYR A 257 9.33 -1.49 -7.63
CA TYR A 257 10.71 -1.49 -7.13
C TYR A 257 11.51 -2.65 -7.71
N SER A 258 10.94 -3.86 -7.76
CA SER A 258 11.59 -5.04 -8.34
C SER A 258 11.97 -4.86 -9.82
N ARG A 259 11.16 -4.12 -10.59
CA ARG A 259 11.47 -3.77 -11.99
C ARG A 259 12.62 -2.76 -12.11
N MET A 260 12.75 -1.84 -11.16
CA MET A 260 13.80 -0.81 -11.17
C MET A 260 15.15 -1.37 -10.73
N HIS A 261 15.13 -2.20 -9.70
CA HIS A 261 16.32 -2.77 -9.10
C HIS A 261 15.95 -4.11 -8.47
N GLU A 262 16.65 -5.18 -8.84
CA GLU A 262 16.41 -6.52 -8.31
C GLU A 262 16.64 -6.55 -6.79
N PRO A 263 15.58 -6.57 -5.95
CA PRO A 263 15.76 -6.67 -4.51
C PRO A 263 16.29 -8.06 -4.19
N ASN A 264 16.96 -8.17 -3.05
CA ASN A 264 17.25 -9.48 -2.49
C ASN A 264 15.91 -10.23 -2.29
N ARG A 265 15.77 -11.43 -2.86
CA ARG A 265 14.53 -12.23 -2.86
C ARG A 265 13.98 -12.47 -1.46
N GLN A 266 14.84 -12.70 -0.48
CA GLN A 266 14.41 -12.90 0.91
C GLN A 266 13.87 -11.61 1.55
N HIS A 267 14.40 -10.44 1.18
CA HIS A 267 13.86 -9.14 1.61
C HIS A 267 12.48 -8.89 0.99
N GLU A 268 12.31 -9.20 -0.29
CA GLU A 268 11.00 -9.14 -0.96
C GLU A 268 9.98 -10.07 -0.30
N ASN A 269 10.37 -11.32 -0.01
CA ASN A 269 9.52 -12.27 0.71
C ASN A 269 9.12 -11.77 2.09
N TRP A 270 10.04 -11.11 2.81
CA TRP A 270 9.72 -10.49 4.09
C TRP A 270 8.68 -9.38 3.94
N LEU A 271 8.85 -8.46 2.99
CA LEU A 271 7.89 -7.37 2.72
C LEU A 271 6.49 -7.92 2.38
N LEU A 272 6.43 -8.90 1.47
CA LEU A 272 5.19 -9.54 1.06
C LEU A 272 4.54 -10.30 2.23
N PHE A 273 5.33 -11.03 3.02
CA PHE A 273 4.83 -11.79 4.16
C PHE A 273 4.23 -10.88 5.23
N THR A 274 4.95 -9.85 5.68
CA THR A 274 4.46 -8.99 6.77
C THR A 274 3.19 -8.25 6.36
N ALA A 275 3.07 -7.84 5.09
CA ALA A 275 1.88 -7.18 4.57
C ALA A 275 0.70 -8.15 4.42
N THR A 276 0.85 -9.24 3.66
CA THR A 276 -0.25 -10.15 3.31
C THR A 276 -0.68 -11.03 4.49
N ALA A 277 0.27 -11.57 5.26
CA ALA A 277 -0.03 -12.43 6.40
C ALA A 277 -0.74 -11.64 7.49
N THR A 278 -0.31 -10.39 7.75
CA THR A 278 -0.99 -9.53 8.73
C THR A 278 -2.40 -9.20 8.26
N PHE A 279 -2.59 -8.79 7.01
CA PHE A 279 -3.91 -8.51 6.45
C PHE A 279 -4.87 -9.70 6.63
N GLN A 280 -4.43 -10.90 6.26
CA GLN A 280 -5.22 -12.14 6.45
C GLN A 280 -5.54 -12.42 7.92
N THR A 281 -4.61 -12.15 8.84
CA THR A 281 -4.84 -12.36 10.27
C THR A 281 -5.84 -11.36 10.87
N LEU A 282 -5.85 -10.13 10.36
CA LEU A 282 -6.74 -9.06 10.83
C LEU A 282 -8.15 -9.19 10.27
N PHE A 283 -8.30 -9.46 8.97
CA PHE A 283 -9.57 -9.24 8.28
C PHE A 283 -10.24 -10.50 7.73
N SER A 284 -9.51 -11.62 7.55
CA SER A 284 -10.13 -12.86 7.09
C SER A 284 -10.82 -13.59 8.26
N SER A 285 -11.83 -14.40 7.99
CA SER A 285 -12.40 -15.33 8.98
C SER A 285 -11.58 -16.63 9.05
N GLY A 286 -11.81 -17.47 10.06
CA GLY A 286 -11.19 -18.81 10.14
C GLY A 286 -9.70 -18.85 10.49
N ARG A 287 -9.08 -20.01 10.25
CA ARG A 287 -7.65 -20.28 10.54
C ARG A 287 -6.75 -19.64 9.47
N SER A 288 -5.69 -18.96 9.89
CA SER A 288 -4.68 -18.43 8.96
C SER A 288 -3.67 -19.52 8.57
N SER A 289 -3.46 -19.71 7.27
CA SER A 289 -2.39 -20.56 6.73
C SER A 289 -1.01 -20.05 7.13
N MET A 290 -0.81 -18.73 7.17
CA MET A 290 0.46 -18.12 7.56
C MET A 290 0.79 -18.35 9.04
N VAL A 291 -0.20 -18.32 9.92
CA VAL A 291 0.00 -18.69 11.33
C VAL A 291 0.37 -20.18 11.46
N ARG A 292 -0.23 -21.05 10.64
CA ARG A 292 0.13 -22.47 10.61
C ARG A 292 1.57 -22.65 10.10
N PHE A 293 1.93 -21.95 9.03
CA PHE A 293 3.29 -21.94 8.49
C PHE A 293 4.31 -21.56 9.56
N VAL A 294 4.06 -20.49 10.32
CA VAL A 294 4.98 -20.05 11.37
C VAL A 294 5.10 -21.09 12.48
N ASN A 295 3.98 -21.61 12.98
CA ASN A 295 4.00 -22.64 14.01
C ASN A 295 4.67 -23.95 13.56
N GLN A 296 4.69 -24.25 12.26
CA GLN A 296 5.34 -25.44 11.72
C GLN A 296 6.85 -25.24 11.51
N ASN A 297 7.24 -24.13 10.90
CA ASN A 297 8.62 -23.91 10.47
C ASN A 297 9.50 -23.25 11.54
N PHE A 298 8.90 -22.57 12.52
CA PHE A 298 9.63 -21.89 13.60
C PHE A 298 9.42 -22.55 14.96
N LYS A 299 8.84 -23.75 15.00
CA LYS A 299 8.48 -24.45 16.24
C LYS A 299 9.63 -24.52 17.25
N GLU A 300 10.84 -24.79 16.77
CA GLU A 300 12.05 -24.89 17.59
C GLU A 300 12.47 -23.56 18.23
N PHE A 301 12.08 -22.44 17.64
CA PHE A 301 12.35 -21.10 18.16
C PHE A 301 11.22 -20.58 19.04
N LEU A 302 10.04 -21.20 19.01
CA LEU A 302 8.86 -20.79 19.76
C LEU A 302 8.83 -21.45 21.15
N GLU A 303 9.85 -21.17 21.96
CA GLU A 303 9.94 -21.55 23.37
C GLU A 303 10.18 -20.29 24.22
N CYS A 304 9.52 -20.20 25.39
CA CYS A 304 9.74 -19.08 26.29
C CYS A 304 11.06 -19.24 27.05
N PRO A 305 12.09 -18.38 26.86
CA PRO A 305 13.35 -18.44 27.60
C PRO A 305 13.22 -18.13 29.10
N THR A 306 12.07 -17.61 29.57
CA THR A 306 11.85 -17.36 31.01
C THR A 306 11.37 -18.62 31.74
N CYS A 307 10.43 -19.37 31.16
CA CYS A 307 9.77 -20.50 31.83
C CYS A 307 9.84 -21.84 31.07
N GLY A 308 10.51 -21.90 29.92
CA GLY A 308 10.65 -23.10 29.08
C GLY A 308 9.36 -23.58 28.42
N SER A 309 8.25 -22.84 28.54
CA SER A 309 6.98 -23.25 27.94
C SER A 309 7.00 -23.03 26.43
N SER A 310 6.60 -24.04 25.67
CA SER A 310 6.39 -23.91 24.22
C SER A 310 5.29 -22.90 23.92
N ILE A 311 5.55 -22.02 22.96
CA ILE A 311 4.65 -20.98 22.48
C ILE A 311 3.98 -21.47 21.19
N ASN A 312 2.66 -21.39 21.16
CA ASN A 312 1.87 -21.65 19.95
C ASN A 312 1.17 -20.36 19.52
N LEU A 313 1.61 -19.80 18.40
CA LEU A 313 1.10 -18.53 17.86
C LEU A 313 -0.37 -18.66 17.51
N ARG A 314 -1.22 -17.82 18.10
CA ARG A 314 -2.62 -17.70 17.67
C ARG A 314 -2.78 -16.54 16.70
N LYS A 315 -3.82 -16.62 15.86
CA LYS A 315 -4.18 -15.58 14.90
C LYS A 315 -4.30 -14.18 15.51
N ALA A 316 -4.85 -14.07 16.72
CA ALA A 316 -5.02 -12.78 17.40
C ALA A 316 -3.71 -12.15 17.91
N GLU A 317 -2.61 -12.91 17.94
CA GLU A 317 -1.28 -12.44 18.35
C GLU A 317 -0.33 -12.28 17.15
N ALA A 318 -0.69 -12.87 16.01
CA ALA A 318 0.14 -12.92 14.82
C ALA A 318 0.61 -11.54 14.32
N PRO A 319 -0.24 -10.48 14.28
CA PRO A 319 0.24 -9.15 13.90
C PRO A 319 1.38 -8.61 14.76
N ARG A 320 1.37 -8.89 16.08
CA ARG A 320 2.43 -8.46 17.00
C ARG A 320 3.76 -9.15 16.73
N LEU A 321 3.72 -10.42 16.28
CA LEU A 321 4.91 -11.12 15.83
C LEU A 321 5.36 -10.61 14.45
N PHE A 322 4.44 -10.57 13.48
CA PHE A 322 4.77 -10.32 12.07
C PHE A 322 5.32 -8.91 11.85
N ILE A 323 4.81 -7.92 12.59
CA ILE A 323 5.19 -6.51 12.45
C ILE A 323 5.98 -6.03 13.66
N GLY A 324 5.46 -6.28 14.85
CA GLY A 324 6.06 -5.80 16.10
C GLY A 324 7.26 -6.62 16.56
N GLU A 325 7.53 -7.77 15.93
CA GLU A 325 8.58 -8.71 16.35
C GLU A 325 8.49 -9.05 17.85
N THR A 326 7.27 -9.20 18.38
CA THR A 326 7.04 -9.57 19.78
C THR A 326 6.14 -10.79 19.96
N LEU A 327 6.45 -11.57 21.00
CA LEU A 327 5.65 -12.71 21.46
C LEU A 327 5.33 -12.56 22.94
N GLU A 328 4.15 -13.03 23.33
CA GLU A 328 3.71 -13.07 24.73
C GLU A 328 3.57 -14.53 25.16
N CYS A 329 4.31 -14.93 26.18
CA CYS A 329 4.16 -16.26 26.76
C CYS A 329 2.89 -16.31 27.62
N ARG A 330 1.97 -17.23 27.35
CA ARG A 330 0.73 -17.37 28.16
C ARG A 330 0.93 -18.05 29.51
N ALA A 331 2.06 -18.73 29.72
CA ALA A 331 2.32 -19.45 30.97
C ALA A 331 2.88 -18.51 32.06
N CYS A 332 3.70 -17.53 31.67
CA CYS A 332 4.35 -16.60 32.61
C CYS A 332 4.12 -15.12 32.27
N GLU A 333 3.27 -14.83 31.27
CA GLU A 333 2.89 -13.48 30.81
C GLU A 333 4.05 -12.59 30.33
N THR A 334 5.26 -13.15 30.22
CA THR A 334 6.42 -12.41 29.74
C THR A 334 6.27 -12.09 28.26
N VAL A 335 6.40 -10.80 27.92
CA VAL A 335 6.50 -10.31 26.54
C VAL A 335 7.98 -10.24 26.16
N GLN A 336 8.30 -10.75 24.97
CA GLN A 336 9.68 -10.85 24.50
C GLN A 336 9.80 -10.44 23.05
N HIS A 337 10.97 -9.91 22.71
CA HIS A 337 11.35 -9.66 21.32
C HIS A 337 11.69 -10.98 20.63
N PHE A 338 11.19 -11.16 19.42
CA PHE A 338 11.44 -12.31 18.55
C PHE A 338 11.82 -11.79 17.17
N PRO A 339 13.08 -11.98 16.71
CA PRO A 339 13.60 -11.37 15.46
C PRO A 339 13.05 -12.08 14.21
N PHE A 340 11.74 -11.96 14.00
CA PHE A 340 10.98 -12.75 13.02
C PHE A 340 11.47 -12.52 11.60
N GLY A 341 11.65 -11.27 11.19
CA GLY A 341 12.11 -10.95 9.83
C GLY A 341 13.51 -11.49 9.54
N TRP A 342 14.41 -11.46 10.53
CA TRP A 342 15.75 -12.02 10.39
C TRP A 342 15.72 -13.55 10.26
N LEU A 343 14.89 -14.24 11.05
CA LEU A 343 14.75 -15.69 10.96
C LEU A 343 14.03 -16.11 9.65
N LEU A 344 13.05 -15.33 9.21
CA LEU A 344 12.35 -15.56 7.93
C LEU A 344 13.33 -15.51 6.75
N HIS A 345 14.30 -14.58 6.77
CA HIS A 345 15.36 -14.50 5.77
C HIS A 345 16.28 -15.75 5.74
N LYS A 346 16.35 -16.53 6.83
CA LYS A 346 17.14 -17.78 6.87
C LYS A 346 16.42 -18.96 6.24
N LEU A 347 15.12 -18.87 6.00
CA LEU A 347 14.38 -19.87 5.26
C LEU A 347 14.62 -19.66 3.77
N GLU A 348 15.25 -20.62 3.10
CA GLU A 348 15.37 -20.66 1.63
C GLU A 348 14.04 -21.08 1.00
N LEU A 349 13.01 -20.25 1.17
CA LEU A 349 11.67 -20.49 0.65
C LEU A 349 11.23 -19.30 -0.20
N ASP A 350 10.60 -19.59 -1.34
CA ASP A 350 9.77 -18.61 -2.02
C ASP A 350 8.30 -18.89 -1.72
N LEU A 351 7.72 -18.04 -0.88
CA LEU A 351 6.33 -18.15 -0.44
C LEU A 351 5.34 -17.58 -1.46
N PHE A 352 5.83 -16.86 -2.47
CA PHE A 352 5.04 -16.11 -3.44
C PHE A 352 5.52 -16.37 -4.88
N ASP A 353 6.19 -17.50 -5.11
CA ASP A 353 6.52 -17.94 -6.46
C ASP A 353 5.24 -18.45 -7.12
N ARG A 354 4.79 -17.74 -8.16
CA ARG A 354 3.80 -18.27 -9.08
C ARG A 354 4.58 -19.18 -10.02
N GLY A 355 4.82 -20.42 -9.61
CA GLY A 355 5.47 -21.41 -10.45
C GLY A 355 4.91 -21.36 -11.87
N SER A 356 5.82 -21.37 -12.85
CA SER A 356 5.59 -21.45 -14.30
C SER A 356 4.42 -22.35 -14.70
#